data_AF-A0A5D3CJQ3-F1
#
_entry.id   AF-A0A5D3CJQ3-F1
#
_cell.length_a   1.000
_cell.length_b   1.000
_cell.length_c   1.000
_cell.angle_alpha   90.00
_cell.angle_beta   90.00
_cell.angle_gamma   90.00
#
_symmetry.space_group_name_H-M   'P 1'
#
loop_
_entity.id
_entity.type
_entity.pdbx_description
1 polymer ?
#
loop_
_entity_poly.entity_id
_entity_poly.type
_entity_poly.pdbx_seq_one_letter_code
_entity_poly.pdbx_strand_id
1 'polypeptide(L)'
;MKELIGRCHNAGLCKASNEEHARDLPIMNGIKEDIKSAVVLDLGSSVCQEALSNLSKRLKLLQEHCKHHFLDEEKNLLPWLEAVELNKEQQDKMLEQLLDVMKQTHSHLLNFFLEGLLPLEALQYLDLITSSSDRIRTSFGTMLMMDAV
;
A
#
# COMPACT_ATOMS: atom_id res chain seq x y z
N MET A 1 -8.93 -16.43 18.34
CA MET A 1 -7.85 -16.15 17.37
C MET A 1 -7.83 -17.15 16.20
N LYS A 2 -7.92 -18.47 16.43
CA LYS A 2 -8.11 -19.46 15.34
C LYS A 2 -9.44 -19.31 14.57
N GLU A 3 -10.50 -18.85 15.22
CA GLU A 3 -11.79 -18.60 14.54
C GLU A 3 -11.85 -17.30 13.73
N LEU A 4 -11.07 -16.26 14.07
CA LEU A 4 -11.06 -15.00 13.31
C LEU A 4 -10.09 -15.07 12.12
N ILE A 5 -8.93 -15.70 12.33
CA ILE A 5 -8.06 -16.13 11.22
C ILE A 5 -8.80 -17.16 10.36
N GLY A 6 -9.60 -18.05 10.95
CA GLY A 6 -10.45 -19.03 10.26
C GLY A 6 -11.65 -18.45 9.51
N ARG A 7 -12.18 -17.28 9.94
CA ARG A 7 -13.26 -16.56 9.24
C ARG A 7 -12.76 -15.59 8.18
N CYS A 8 -11.56 -15.02 8.33
CA CYS A 8 -10.82 -14.40 7.21
C CYS A 8 -10.27 -15.46 6.24
N HIS A 9 -10.10 -16.71 6.70
CA HIS A 9 -9.96 -17.91 5.86
C HIS A 9 -11.29 -18.38 5.23
N ASN A 10 -12.34 -17.55 5.21
CA ASN A 10 -13.30 -17.70 4.14
C ASN A 10 -12.52 -17.46 2.85
N ALA A 11 -12.20 -18.55 2.16
CA ALA A 11 -11.54 -18.56 0.86
C ALA A 11 -12.28 -17.75 -0.21
N GLY A 12 -13.37 -17.04 0.12
CA GLY A 12 -14.06 -16.07 -0.72
C GLY A 12 -13.60 -14.62 -0.56
N LEU A 13 -13.28 -14.13 0.66
CA LEU A 13 -12.92 -12.71 0.87
C LEU A 13 -11.47 -12.42 0.45
N CYS A 14 -10.50 -13.22 0.89
CA CYS A 14 -9.12 -13.12 0.40
C CYS A 14 -9.00 -13.47 -1.09
N LYS A 15 -9.87 -14.33 -1.62
CA LYS A 15 -9.83 -14.70 -3.04
C LYS A 15 -10.40 -13.60 -3.93
N ALA A 16 -11.53 -12.99 -3.55
CA ALA A 16 -12.08 -11.85 -4.27
C ALA A 16 -11.11 -10.65 -4.24
N SER A 17 -10.52 -10.35 -3.08
CA SER A 17 -9.50 -9.30 -2.96
C SER A 17 -8.24 -9.64 -3.77
N ASN A 18 -7.73 -10.88 -3.74
CA ASN A 18 -6.59 -11.27 -4.57
C ASN A 18 -6.90 -11.24 -6.08
N GLU A 19 -8.11 -11.65 -6.48
CA GLU A 19 -8.57 -11.58 -7.87
C GLU A 19 -8.74 -10.13 -8.33
N GLU A 20 -9.12 -9.23 -7.42
CA GLU A 20 -9.24 -7.80 -7.68
C GLU A 20 -7.88 -7.11 -7.84
N HIS A 21 -6.97 -7.31 -6.89
CA HIS A 21 -5.60 -6.83 -7.03
C HIS A 21 -4.90 -7.45 -8.26
N ALA A 22 -5.24 -8.67 -8.66
CA ALA A 22 -4.73 -9.28 -9.88
C ALA A 22 -5.23 -8.58 -11.17
N ARG A 23 -6.40 -7.92 -11.15
CA ARG A 23 -6.92 -7.15 -12.29
C ARG A 23 -6.11 -5.90 -12.57
N ASP A 24 -5.42 -5.35 -11.58
CA ASP A 24 -4.57 -4.17 -11.74
C ASP A 24 -3.15 -4.52 -12.19
N LEU A 25 -2.73 -5.79 -12.10
CA LEU A 25 -1.40 -6.24 -12.55
C LEU A 25 -1.09 -5.88 -14.02
N PRO A 26 -2.01 -6.02 -14.99
CA PRO A 26 -1.77 -5.58 -16.37
C PRO A 26 -1.54 -4.07 -16.48
N ILE A 27 -2.24 -3.26 -15.68
CA ILE A 27 -2.10 -1.79 -15.67
C ILE A 27 -0.73 -1.42 -15.07
N MET A 28 -0.38 -2.02 -13.93
CA MET A 28 0.92 -1.84 -13.28
C MET A 28 2.09 -2.27 -14.17
N ASN A 29 1.99 -3.42 -14.84
CA ASN A 29 2.98 -3.88 -15.80
C ASN A 29 3.10 -2.92 -16.99
N GLY A 30 1.98 -2.39 -17.49
CA GLY A 30 1.98 -1.38 -18.53
C GLY A 30 2.70 -0.09 -18.11
N ILE A 31 2.44 0.40 -16.89
CA ILE A 31 3.14 1.57 -16.31
C ILE A 31 4.65 1.31 -16.21
N LYS A 32 5.05 0.13 -15.73
CA LYS A 32 6.46 -0.27 -15.61
C LYS A 32 7.17 -0.24 -16.97
N GLU A 33 6.55 -0.79 -18.01
CA GLU A 33 7.13 -0.78 -19.36
C GLU A 33 7.12 0.62 -19.99
N ASP A 34 6.08 1.42 -19.74
CA ASP A 34 6.01 2.82 -20.19
C ASP A 34 7.13 3.66 -19.54
N ILE A 35 7.43 3.46 -18.25
CA ILE A 35 8.55 4.13 -17.55
C ILE A 35 9.90 3.72 -18.17
N LYS A 36 10.15 2.42 -18.33
CA LYS A 36 11.40 1.92 -18.95
C LYS A 36 11.60 2.49 -20.34
N SER A 37 10.52 2.56 -21.12
CA SER A 37 10.54 3.09 -22.48
C SER A 37 10.79 4.60 -22.48
N ALA A 38 10.15 5.35 -21.58
CA ALA A 38 10.33 6.80 -21.49
C ALA A 38 11.76 7.20 -21.11
N VAL A 39 12.43 6.41 -20.26
CA VAL A 39 13.81 6.68 -19.80
C VAL A 39 14.85 6.59 -20.93
N VAL A 40 14.58 5.81 -21.98
CA VAL A 40 15.52 5.64 -23.11
C VAL A 40 15.25 6.57 -24.29
N LEU A 41 14.22 7.43 -24.19
CA LEU A 41 13.85 8.37 -25.25
C LEU A 41 14.56 9.71 -25.11
N ASP A 42 14.85 10.33 -26.25
CA ASP A 42 15.41 11.68 -26.29
C ASP A 42 14.41 12.69 -25.70
N LEU A 43 14.85 13.39 -24.65
CA LEU A 43 14.10 14.44 -23.98
C LEU A 43 13.70 15.52 -25.00
N GLY A 44 12.40 15.82 -25.07
CA GLY A 44 11.85 16.83 -25.98
C GLY A 44 11.43 16.30 -27.35
N SER A 45 11.67 15.03 -27.67
CA SER A 45 11.11 14.40 -28.87
C SER A 45 9.58 14.26 -28.78
N SER A 46 8.90 14.27 -29.93
CA SER A 46 7.44 14.02 -30.00
C SER A 46 7.09 12.64 -29.44
N VAL A 47 7.96 11.65 -29.64
CA VAL A 47 7.83 10.28 -29.12
C VAL A 47 7.93 10.25 -27.59
N CYS A 48 8.86 11.02 -27.00
CA CYS A 48 8.96 11.18 -25.54
C CYS A 48 7.69 11.81 -24.96
N GLN A 49 7.16 12.87 -25.59
CA GLN A 49 5.92 13.50 -25.14
C GLN A 49 4.72 12.55 -25.21
N GLU A 50 4.61 11.75 -26.27
CA GLU A 50 3.56 10.74 -26.41
C GLU A 50 3.68 9.64 -25.34
N ALA A 51 4.90 9.13 -25.11
CA ALA A 51 5.17 8.14 -24.06
C ALA A 51 4.79 8.67 -22.67
N LEU A 52 5.17 9.90 -22.33
CA LEU A 52 4.79 10.55 -21.06
C LEU A 52 3.28 10.78 -20.96
N SER A 53 2.61 11.14 -22.06
CA SER A 53 1.15 11.27 -22.10
C SER A 53 0.45 9.94 -21.82
N ASN A 54 0.92 8.85 -22.43
CA ASN A 54 0.38 7.51 -22.23
C ASN A 54 0.63 7.01 -20.80
N LEU A 55 1.84 7.20 -20.28
CA LEU A 55 2.17 6.93 -18.88
C LEU A 55 1.23 7.68 -17.93
N SER A 56 1.02 8.98 -18.15
CA SER A 56 0.10 9.80 -17.34
C SER A 56 -1.33 9.27 -17.37
N LYS A 57 -1.83 8.85 -18.54
CA LYS A 57 -3.18 8.26 -18.67
C LYS A 57 -3.29 6.96 -17.87
N ARG A 58 -2.30 6.06 -17.95
CA ARG A 58 -2.32 4.80 -17.20
C ARG A 58 -2.21 5.02 -15.70
N LEU A 59 -1.37 5.98 -15.25
CA LEU A 59 -1.26 6.35 -13.84
C LEU A 59 -2.59 6.88 -13.30
N LYS A 60 -3.29 7.73 -14.05
CA LYS A 60 -4.63 8.22 -13.67
C LYS A 60 -5.66 7.08 -13.61
N LEU A 61 -5.61 6.15 -14.56
CA LEU A 61 -6.50 4.99 -14.55
C LEU A 61 -6.27 4.13 -13.31
N LEU A 62 -5.01 3.82 -12.98
CA LEU A 62 -4.66 3.08 -11.77
C LEU A 62 -5.10 3.82 -10.50
N GLN A 63 -4.91 5.14 -10.44
CA GLN A 63 -5.34 5.96 -9.31
C GLN A 63 -6.85 5.87 -9.09
N GLU A 64 -7.67 5.97 -10.14
CA GLU A 64 -9.13 5.85 -10.03
C GLU A 64 -9.55 4.44 -9.60
N HIS A 65 -8.87 3.39 -10.09
CA HIS A 65 -9.11 2.02 -9.63
C HIS A 65 -8.81 1.86 -8.14
N CYS A 66 -7.63 2.30 -7.69
CA CYS A 66 -7.25 2.26 -6.29
C CYS A 66 -8.23 3.03 -5.40
N LYS A 67 -8.70 4.19 -5.85
CA LYS A 67 -9.69 4.99 -5.13
C LYS A 67 -11.02 4.26 -5.00
N HIS A 68 -11.50 3.63 -6.08
CA HIS A 68 -12.75 2.87 -6.03
C HIS A 68 -12.63 1.66 -5.11
N HIS A 69 -11.51 0.94 -5.20
CA HIS A 69 -11.21 -0.20 -4.33
C HIS A 69 -11.19 0.20 -2.85
N PHE A 70 -10.49 1.28 -2.52
CA PHE A 70 -10.43 1.79 -1.15
C PHE A 70 -11.82 2.18 -0.63
N LEU A 71 -12.65 2.85 -1.44
CA LEU A 71 -14.02 3.19 -1.05
C LEU A 71 -14.90 1.95 -0.84
N ASP A 72 -14.71 0.90 -1.62
CA ASP A 72 -15.44 -0.35 -1.45
C ASP A 72 -15.00 -1.09 -0.18
N GLU A 73 -13.69 -1.15 0.10
CA GLU A 73 -13.14 -1.71 1.34
C GLU A 73 -13.58 -0.90 2.57
N GLU A 74 -13.55 0.43 2.50
CA GLU A 74 -14.03 1.31 3.59
C GLU A 74 -15.51 1.08 3.85
N LYS A 75 -16.33 0.94 2.80
CA LYS A 75 -17.77 0.70 2.96
C LYS A 75 -18.08 -0.71 3.47
N ASN A 76 -17.36 -1.71 2.99
CA ASN A 76 -17.75 -3.11 3.14
C ASN A 76 -16.92 -3.88 4.16
N LEU A 77 -15.67 -3.49 4.44
CA LEU A 77 -14.74 -4.21 5.33
C LEU A 77 -14.54 -3.47 6.66
N LEU A 78 -14.42 -2.14 6.64
CA LEU A 78 -14.20 -1.34 7.86
C LEU A 78 -15.27 -1.60 8.93
N PRO A 79 -16.59 -1.66 8.62
CA PRO A 79 -17.60 -1.92 9.64
C PRO A 79 -17.45 -3.29 10.32
N TRP A 80 -16.95 -4.30 9.59
CA TRP A 80 -16.68 -5.60 10.19
C TRP A 80 -15.46 -5.57 11.08
N LEU A 81 -14.41 -4.83 10.68
CA LEU A 81 -13.23 -4.66 11.51
C LEU A 81 -13.58 -3.93 12.82
N GLU A 82 -14.39 -2.88 12.75
CA GLU A 82 -14.86 -2.13 13.91
C GLU A 82 -15.73 -3.00 14.83
N ALA A 83 -16.64 -3.81 14.25
CA ALA A 83 -17.49 -4.72 15.01
C ALA A 83 -16.74 -5.85 15.73
N VAL A 84 -15.50 -6.15 15.33
CA VAL A 84 -14.64 -7.13 16.01
C VAL A 84 -14.13 -6.60 17.36
N GLU A 85 -14.22 -5.29 17.62
CA GLU A 85 -13.81 -4.64 18.88
C GLU A 85 -12.46 -5.16 19.40
N LEU A 86 -11.44 -5.11 18.53
CA LEU A 86 -10.10 -5.59 18.86
C LEU A 86 -9.56 -4.87 20.10
N ASN A 87 -9.10 -5.64 21.08
CA ASN A 87 -8.40 -5.07 22.22
C ASN A 87 -7.00 -4.58 21.80
N LYS A 88 -6.35 -3.77 22.66
CA LYS A 88 -5.06 -3.14 22.34
C LYS A 88 -3.97 -4.15 21.94
N GLU A 89 -3.90 -5.29 22.62
CA GLU A 89 -2.89 -6.33 22.32
C GLU A 89 -3.12 -6.96 20.94
N GLN A 90 -4.38 -7.15 20.53
CA GLN A 90 -4.72 -7.66 19.21
C GLN A 90 -4.46 -6.62 18.11
N GLN A 91 -4.73 -5.34 18.38
CA GLN A 91 -4.41 -4.24 17.47
C GLN A 91 -2.90 -4.12 17.26
N ASP A 92 -2.12 -4.12 18.34
CA ASP A 92 -0.65 -4.10 18.27
C ASP A 92 -0.13 -5.29 17.45
N LYS A 93 -0.63 -6.51 17.69
CA LYS A 93 -0.24 -7.70 16.94
C LYS A 93 -0.56 -7.59 15.44
N MET A 94 -1.72 -7.04 15.09
CA MET A 94 -2.11 -6.83 13.70
C MET A 94 -1.21 -5.79 13.02
N LEU A 95 -0.90 -4.70 13.71
CA LEU A 95 -0.03 -3.64 13.21
C LEU A 95 1.41 -4.13 13.01
N GLU A 96 1.92 -4.97 13.93
CA GLU A 96 3.23 -5.60 13.78
C GLU A 96 3.29 -6.48 12.51
N GLN A 97 2.24 -7.24 12.22
CA GLN A 97 2.15 -8.03 10.99
C GLN A 97 2.06 -7.16 9.74
N LEU A 98 1.31 -6.05 9.80
CA LEU A 98 1.22 -5.10 8.68
C LEU A 98 2.59 -4.50 8.36
N LEU A 99 3.33 -4.06 9.38
CA LEU A 99 4.67 -3.50 9.22
C LEU A 99 5.67 -4.52 8.65
N ASP A 100 5.59 -5.78 9.09
CA ASP A 100 6.42 -6.86 8.55
C ASP A 100 6.14 -7.10 7.05
N VAL A 101 4.86 -7.13 6.65
CA VAL A 101 4.47 -7.23 5.24
C VAL A 101 4.99 -6.02 4.44
N MET A 102 4.75 -4.80 4.92
CA MET A 102 5.25 -3.57 4.26
C MET A 102 6.76 -3.58 4.10
N LYS A 103 7.49 -4.12 5.09
CA LYS A 103 8.95 -4.22 5.05
C LYS A 103 9.40 -5.19 3.96
N GLN A 104 8.72 -6.32 3.85
CA GLN A 104 9.02 -7.35 2.85
C GLN A 104 8.65 -6.92 1.43
N THR A 105 7.56 -6.18 1.26
CA THR A 105 7.05 -5.78 -0.07
C THR A 105 7.67 -4.49 -0.60
N HIS A 106 7.88 -3.50 0.26
CA HIS A 106 8.36 -2.18 -0.16
C HIS A 106 9.85 -1.97 0.08
N SER A 107 10.48 -2.70 1.00
CA SER A 107 11.94 -2.63 1.26
C SER A 107 12.45 -1.17 1.29
N HIS A 108 13.44 -0.83 0.47
CA HIS A 108 14.04 0.50 0.31
C HIS A 108 13.09 1.57 -0.29
N LEU A 109 11.96 1.18 -0.88
CA LEU A 109 10.98 2.13 -1.43
C LEU A 109 10.03 2.66 -0.36
N LEU A 110 10.02 2.07 0.84
CA LEU A 110 9.14 2.54 1.91
C LEU A 110 9.38 4.02 2.22
N ASN A 111 10.62 4.43 2.40
CA ASN A 111 10.96 5.82 2.72
C ASN A 111 10.48 6.76 1.61
N PHE A 112 10.66 6.37 0.35
CA PHE A 112 10.12 7.10 -0.80
C PHE A 112 8.59 7.24 -0.75
N PHE A 113 7.86 6.20 -0.34
CA PHE A 113 6.40 6.29 -0.18
C PHE A 113 5.98 7.16 0.99
N LEU A 114 6.70 7.11 2.11
CA LEU A 114 6.43 7.95 3.28
C LEU A 114 6.68 9.43 3.00
N GLU A 115 7.69 9.75 2.19
CA GLU A 115 7.95 11.12 1.71
C GLU A 115 6.82 11.67 0.82
N GLY A 116 6.05 10.79 0.19
CA GLY A 116 4.89 11.16 -0.63
C GLY A 116 3.63 11.52 0.16
N LEU A 117 3.62 11.32 1.48
CA LEU A 117 2.47 11.61 2.33
C LEU A 117 2.25 13.10 2.50
N LEU A 118 0.99 13.52 2.55
CA LEU A 118 0.64 14.86 3.00
C LEU A 118 1.03 15.04 4.47
N PRO A 119 1.36 16.27 4.92
CA PRO A 119 1.76 16.51 6.31
C PRO A 119 0.76 15.96 7.36
N LEU A 120 -0.55 16.03 7.06
CA LEU A 120 -1.58 15.48 7.93
C LEU A 120 -1.55 13.96 8.00
N GLU A 121 -1.37 13.29 6.85
CA GLU A 121 -1.29 11.83 6.75
C GLU A 121 -0.05 11.30 7.47
N ALA A 122 1.09 11.99 7.31
CA ALA A 122 2.32 11.67 8.02
C ALA A 122 2.15 11.79 9.55
N LEU A 123 1.43 12.81 10.03
CA LEU A 123 1.13 12.97 11.46
C LEU A 123 0.21 11.86 11.97
N GLN A 124 -0.82 11.48 11.21
CA GLN A 124 -1.70 10.37 11.58
C GLN A 124 -0.93 9.04 11.65
N TYR A 125 -0.01 8.81 10.71
CA TYR A 125 0.86 7.64 10.71
C TYR A 125 1.79 7.63 11.92
N LEU A 126 2.38 8.78 12.27
CA LEU A 126 3.21 8.92 13.48
C LEU A 126 2.40 8.72 14.77
N ASP A 127 1.18 9.22 14.87
CA ASP A 127 0.31 9.04 16.03
C ASP A 127 -0.04 7.56 16.23
N LEU A 128 -0.33 6.84 15.14
CA LEU A 128 -0.55 5.40 15.15
C LEU A 128 0.68 4.65 15.69
N ILE A 129 1.88 4.96 15.18
CA ILE A 129 3.11 4.30 15.64
C ILE A 129 3.44 4.67 17.10
N THR A 130 3.30 5.94 17.49
CA THR A 130 3.65 6.39 18.84
C THR A 130 2.71 5.88 19.92
N SER A 131 1.43 5.67 19.60
CA SER A 131 0.43 5.08 20.50
C SER A 131 0.55 3.54 20.65
N SER A 132 1.37 2.91 19.81
CA SER A 132 1.62 1.47 19.76
C SER A 132 2.68 0.99 20.77
N SER A 133 2.80 -0.33 20.92
CA SER A 133 3.81 -0.95 21.78
C SER A 133 5.25 -0.56 21.44
N ASP A 134 6.14 -0.59 22.44
CA ASP A 134 7.57 -0.28 22.30
C ASP A 134 8.24 -1.09 21.18
N ARG A 135 7.83 -2.36 21.02
CA ARG A 135 8.33 -3.25 19.96
C ARG A 135 8.04 -2.71 18.56
N ILE A 136 6.83 -2.22 18.32
CA ILE A 136 6.41 -1.63 17.04
C ILE A 136 7.20 -0.36 16.75
N ARG A 137 7.34 0.51 17.76
CA ARG A 137 8.13 1.75 17.62
C ARG A 137 9.58 1.46 17.25
N THR A 138 10.20 0.49 17.91
CA THR A 138 11.57 0.07 17.57
C THR A 138 11.64 -0.56 16.19
N SER A 139 10.71 -1.44 15.82
CA SER A 139 10.66 -2.07 14.48
C SER A 139 10.55 -1.02 13.37
N PHE A 140 9.61 -0.09 13.50
CA PHE A 140 9.44 1.01 12.55
C PHE A 140 10.67 1.93 12.50
N GLY A 141 11.24 2.28 13.65
CA GLY A 141 12.49 3.04 13.72
C GLY A 141 13.64 2.35 13.00
N THR A 142 13.80 1.03 13.16
CA THR A 142 14.82 0.28 12.42
C THR A 142 14.55 0.24 10.92
N MET A 143 13.28 0.17 10.52
CA MET A 143 12.85 0.15 9.12
C MET A 143 13.20 1.46 8.41
N LEU A 144 12.98 2.61 9.04
CA LEU A 144 13.37 3.92 8.50
C LEU A 144 14.89 4.08 8.35
N MET A 145 15.66 3.46 9.24
CA MET A 145 17.13 3.57 9.27
C MET A 145 17.84 2.62 8.30
N MET A 146 17.13 1.71 7.61
CA MET A 146 17.73 0.75 6.68
C MET A 146 18.25 1.37 5.37
N ASP A 147 17.94 2.64 5.09
CA ASP A 147 18.43 3.39 3.91
C ASP A 147 19.56 4.39 4.22
N ALA A 148 20.16 4.32 5.43
CA ALA A 148 21.26 5.22 5.84
C ALA A 148 22.67 4.71 5.49
N VAL A 149 22.81 3.75 4.56
CA VAL A 149 24.11 3.18 4.14
C VAL A 149 24.29 3.22 2.63
#